data_AF-A0AA44TFD8-F1
#
_entry.id   AF-A0AA44TFD8-F1
#
_cell.length_a   1.000
_cell.length_b   1.000
_cell.length_c   1.000
_cell.angle_alpha   90.00
_cell.angle_beta   90.00
_cell.angle_gamma   90.00
#
_symmetry.space_group_name_H-M   'P 1'
#
loop_
_entity.id
_entity.type
_entity.pdbx_description
1 polymer ?
#
loop_
_entity_poly.entity_id
_entity_poly.type
_entity_poly.pdbx_seq_one_letter_code
_entity_poly.pdbx_strand_id
1 'polypeptide(L)' 'MENSKHLYQVGDYRLWLNTETGALQMKLDGNRELYNIPKNTKLYDRLLNDFFSKPVEQENK' A
#
# COMPACT_ATOMS: atom_id res chain seq x y z
N MET A 1 31.69 3.28 -13.37
CA MET A 1 30.48 3.04 -12.55
C MET A 1 29.30 3.55 -13.35
N GLU A 2 28.43 2.66 -13.83
CA GLU A 2 27.19 3.08 -14.50
C GLU A 2 26.26 3.71 -13.45
N ASN A 3 26.01 5.01 -13.58
CA ASN A 3 24.98 5.66 -12.79
C ASN A 3 23.63 5.19 -13.31
N SER A 4 22.88 4.44 -12.49
CA SER A 4 21.46 4.15 -12.72
C SER A 4 20.72 5.46 -13.08
N LYS A 5 19.94 5.46 -14.17
CA LYS A 5 19.03 6.58 -14.53
C LYS A 5 17.91 6.79 -13.49
N HIS A 6 17.80 5.90 -12.52
CA HIS A 6 16.73 5.88 -11.53
C HIS A 6 17.31 6.15 -10.14
N LEU A 7 16.64 7.05 -9.43
CA LEU A 7 16.83 7.27 -8.00
C LEU A 7 15.79 6.44 -7.25
N TYR A 8 16.24 5.69 -6.25
CA TYR A 8 15.39 4.85 -5.42
C TYR A 8 15.38 5.39 -3.99
N GLN A 9 14.19 5.46 -3.38
CA GLN A 9 14.02 5.74 -1.96
C GLN A 9 13.53 4.46 -1.28
N VAL A 10 14.34 3.94 -0.37
CA VAL A 10 13.96 2.84 0.52
C VAL A 10 13.41 3.46 1.82
N GLY A 11 12.31 2.94 2.33
CA GLY A 11 11.70 3.39 3.57
C GLY A 11 10.49 2.53 3.95
N ASP A 12 9.85 2.88 5.06
CA ASP A 12 8.72 2.13 5.58
C ASP A 12 7.40 2.67 5.01
N TYR A 13 6.57 1.77 4.51
CA TYR A 13 5.28 2.13 3.92
C TYR A 13 4.13 1.65 4.80
N ARG A 14 3.14 2.52 4.99
CA ARG A 14 1.83 2.12 5.52
C ARG A 14 0.83 2.10 4.38
N LEU A 15 0.13 0.97 4.25
CA LEU A 15 -0.99 0.78 3.36
C LEU A 15 -2.27 0.68 4.19
N TRP A 16 -3.33 1.38 3.81
CA TRP A 16 -4.62 1.23 4.47
C TRP A 16 -5.78 1.37 3.47
N LEU A 17 -6.89 0.72 3.80
CA LEU A 17 -8.16 0.84 3.11
C LEU A 17 -9.05 1.83 3.88
N ASN A 18 -9.40 2.95 3.26
CA ASN A 18 -10.44 3.82 3.79
C ASN A 18 -11.80 3.12 3.60
N THR A 19 -12.44 2.71 4.68
CA THR A 19 -13.67 1.91 4.63
C THR A 19 -14.91 2.72 4.24
N GLU A 20 -14.91 4.04 4.42
CA GLU A 20 -16.02 4.91 4.04
C GLU A 20 -16.08 5.09 2.52
N THR A 21 -14.92 5.31 1.91
CA THR A 21 -14.81 5.59 0.46
C THR A 21 -14.41 4.36 -0.33
N GLY A 22 -13.86 3.33 0.31
CA GLY A 22 -13.22 2.16 -0.29
C GLY A 22 -11.89 2.46 -0.99
N ALA A 23 -11.25 3.60 -0.74
CA ALA A 23 -9.99 3.96 -1.38
C ALA A 23 -8.79 3.28 -0.70
N LEU A 24 -7.86 2.76 -1.50
CA LEU A 24 -6.55 2.27 -1.01
C LEU A 24 -5.56 3.44 -0.99
N GLN A 25 -4.90 3.63 0.14
CA GLN A 25 -3.99 4.76 0.36
C GLN A 25 -2.63 4.26 0.84
N MET A 26 -1.56 4.95 0.42
CA MET A 26 -0.18 4.62 0.79
C MET A 26 0.58 5.86 1.30
N LYS A 27 1.32 5.68 2.41
CA LYS A 27 2.14 6.71 3.05
C LYS A 27 3.55 6.20 3.26
N LEU A 28 4.55 6.99 2.88
CA LEU A 28 5.96 6.73 3.15
C LEU A 28 6.37 7.46 4.44
N ASP A 29 7.08 6.76 5.31
CA ASP A 29 7.68 7.27 6.54
C ASP A 29 6.68 8.03 7.43
N GLY A 30 5.46 7.51 7.55
CA GLY A 30 4.44 7.92 8.51
C GLY A 30 3.87 9.34 8.37
N ASN A 31 4.53 10.25 7.65
CA ASN A 31 4.20 11.67 7.56
C ASN A 31 3.99 12.17 6.12
N ARG A 32 4.44 11.44 5.09
CA ARG A 32 4.24 11.84 3.69
C ARG A 32 3.23 10.93 2.98
N GLU A 33 1.99 11.41 2.85
CA GLU A 33 1.00 10.73 2.02
C GLU A 33 1.45 10.80 0.56
N LEU A 34 1.64 9.64 -0.07
CA LEU A 34 2.23 9.58 -1.40
C LEU A 34 1.16 9.41 -2.46
N TYR A 35 0.13 8.58 -2.20
CA TYR A 35 -0.68 8.09 -3.30
C TYR A 35 -2.02 7.51 -2.87
N ASN A 36 -3.08 7.90 -3.59
CA ASN A 36 -4.35 7.20 -3.64
C ASN A 36 -4.33 6.25 -4.83
N ILE A 37 -4.51 4.96 -4.55
CA ILE A 37 -4.55 3.91 -5.57
C ILE A 37 -6.00 3.85 -6.09
N PRO A 38 -6.24 4.19 -7.37
CA PRO A 38 -7.60 4.23 -7.89
C PRO A 38 -8.25 2.84 -7.88
N LYS A 39 -9.54 2.80 -7.54
CA LYS A 39 -10.38 1.60 -7.66
C LYS A 39 -10.40 1.08 -9.09
N ASN A 40 -10.67 -0.22 -9.23
CA ASN A 40 -10.78 -0.92 -10.52
C ASN A 40 -9.47 -0.92 -11.34
N THR A 41 -8.34 -0.68 -10.69
CA THR A 41 -7.02 -0.90 -11.29
C THR A 41 -6.51 -2.28 -10.88
N LYS A 42 -5.74 -2.94 -11.75
CA LYS A 42 -5.11 -4.23 -11.41
C LYS A 42 -4.24 -4.14 -10.15
N LEU A 43 -3.61 -2.98 -9.92
CA LEU A 43 -2.81 -2.74 -8.72
C LEU A 43 -3.68 -2.69 -7.46
N TYR A 44 -4.82 -2.00 -7.51
CA TYR A 44 -5.79 -1.98 -6.43
C TYR A 44 -6.26 -3.40 -6.07
N ASP A 45 -6.72 -4.17 -7.07
CA ASP A 45 -7.26 -5.51 -6.83
C ASP A 45 -6.21 -6.45 -6.22
N ARG A 46 -4.96 -6.35 -6.69
CA ARG A 46 -3.84 -7.12 -6.15
C ARG A 46 -3.55 -6.74 -4.70
N LEU A 47 -3.39 -5.45 -4.40
CA LEU A 47 -3.06 -5.01 -3.05
C LEU A 47 -4.18 -5.29 -2.05
N LEU A 48 -5.43 -5.16 -2.50
CA LEU A 48 -6.58 -5.56 -1.69
C LEU A 48 -6.50 -7.04 -1.33
N ASN A 49 -6.24 -7.91 -2.32
CA ASN A 49 -6.10 -9.35 -2.10
C ASN A 49 -4.91 -9.74 -1.22
N ASP A 50 -3.75 -9.13 -1.46
CA ASP A 50 -2.51 -9.48 -0.78
C ASP A 50 -2.52 -9.08 0.71
N PHE A 51 -3.12 -7.92 1.05
CA PHE A 51 -3.01 -7.29 2.36
C PHE A 51 -4.32 -7.24 3.17
N PHE A 52 -5.48 -7.21 2.53
CA PHE A 52 -6.76 -6.97 3.20
C PHE A 52 -7.79 -8.09 3.02
N SER A 53 -7.60 -9.01 2.07
CA SER A 53 -8.52 -10.13 1.85
C SER A 53 -8.17 -11.38 2.65
N LYS A 54 -7.06 -11.39 3.41
CA LYS A 54 -6.80 -12.49 4.35
C LYS A 54 -7.74 -12.36 5.54
N PRO A 55 -8.43 -13.44 5.97
CA PRO A 55 -9.10 -13.41 7.26
C PRO A 55 -8.04 -13.06 8.30
N VAL A 56 -8.37 -12.13 9.19
CA VAL A 56 -7.58 -11.90 10.40
C VAL A 56 -7.48 -13.27 11.06
N GLU A 57 -6.32 -13.93 10.97
CA GLU A 57 -6.03 -15.04 11.85
C GLU A 57 -6.14 -14.42 13.23
N GLN A 58 -7.26 -14.69 13.90
CA GLN A 58 -7.41 -14.38 15.31
C GLN A 58 -6.28 -15.14 15.99
N GLU A 59 -5.21 -14.42 16.32
CA GLU A 59 -4.19 -14.89 17.23
C GLU A 59 -4.88 -15.12 18.58
N ASN A 60 -5.51 -16.28 18.72
CA ASN A 60 -5.83 -16.85 20.01
C ASN A 60 -4.51 -17.33 20.60
N LYS A 61 -3.91 -16.54 21.48
CA LYS A 61 -3.18 -17.05 22.65
C LYS A 61 -2.97 -15.99 23.72
#